data_AF-A0A2G9LNG9-F1
#
_entry.id   AF-A0A2G9LNG9-F1
#
_cell.length_a   1.000
_cell.length_b   1.000
_cell.length_c   1.000
_cell.angle_alpha   90.00
_cell.angle_beta   90.00
_cell.angle_gamma   90.00
#
_symmetry.space_group_name_H-M   'P 1'
#
loop_
_entity.id
_entity.type
_entity.pdbx_description
1 polymer ?
#
loop_
_entity_poly.entity_id
_entity_poly.type
_entity_poly.pdbx_seq_one_letter_code
_entity_poly.pdbx_strand_id
1 'polypeptide(L)' 'MCHGGWLLCSAGILKGRRATSFFAIKDDMQNAGADWVDKEVCVDKNLITSRKPDDLGAFCKAILAQLPK' A
#
# COMPACT_ATOMS: atom_id res chain seq x y z
N MET A 1 -0.82 2.08 -4.98
CA MET A 1 -0.91 3.54 -4.74
C MET A 1 -2.36 3.98 -4.96
N CYS A 2 -2.86 4.94 -4.18
CA CYS A 2 -4.23 5.43 -4.27
C CYS A 2 -5.26 4.29 -4.11
N HIS A 3 -6.12 4.07 -5.11
CA HIS A 3 -7.13 3.00 -5.12
C HIS A 3 -6.59 1.63 -5.55
N GLY A 4 -5.31 1.54 -5.95
CA GLY A 4 -4.70 0.26 -6.34
C GLY A 4 -4.72 -0.82 -5.25
N GLY A 5 -5.01 -0.44 -3.99
CA GLY A 5 -5.26 -1.36 -2.90
C GLY A 5 -6.43 -2.33 -3.15
N TRP A 6 -7.47 -1.93 -3.89
CA TRP A 6 -8.59 -2.82 -4.22
C TRP A 6 -8.15 -4.08 -4.97
N LEU A 7 -7.15 -3.98 -5.85
CA LEU A 7 -6.60 -5.15 -6.53
C LEU A 7 -6.02 -6.15 -5.51
N LEU A 8 -5.37 -5.65 -4.47
CA LEU A 8 -4.78 -6.48 -3.41
C LEU A 8 -5.86 -7.09 -2.51
N CYS A 9 -6.95 -6.34 -2.24
CA CYS A 9 -8.14 -6.87 -1.56
C CYS A 9 -8.73 -8.05 -2.33
N SER A 10 -9.00 -7.86 -3.63
CA SER A 10 -9.56 -8.90 -4.50
C SER A 10 -8.64 -10.11 -4.64
N ALA A 11 -7.32 -9.90 -4.63
CA ALA A 11 -6.33 -10.98 -4.67
C ALA A 11 -6.22 -11.75 -3.34
N GLY A 12 -6.82 -11.27 -2.24
CA GLY A 12 -6.78 -11.93 -0.94
C GLY A 12 -5.40 -11.96 -0.27
N ILE A 13 -4.49 -11.05 -0.67
CA ILE A 13 -3.07 -11.06 -0.25
C ILE A 13 -2.75 -10.08 0.88
N LEU A 14 -3.76 -9.43 1.47
CA LEU A 14 -3.59 -8.40 2.49
C LEU A 14 -3.61 -8.91 3.93
N LYS A 15 -4.05 -10.15 4.19
CA LYS A 15 -4.18 -10.68 5.55
C LYS A 15 -2.85 -10.65 6.31
N GLY A 16 -2.81 -9.91 7.42
CA GLY A 16 -1.62 -9.78 8.28
C GLY A 16 -0.50 -8.93 7.66
N ARG A 17 -0.79 -8.21 6.57
CA ARG A 17 0.16 -7.32 5.90
C ARG A 17 -0.06 -5.89 6.35
N ARG A 18 1.03 -5.14 6.51
CA ARG A 18 0.95 -3.71 6.78
C ARG A 18 0.85 -2.97 5.46
N ALA A 19 -0.20 -2.16 5.29
CA ALA A 19 -0.44 -1.44 4.03
C ALA A 19 -1.04 -0.06 4.27
N THR A 20 -1.00 0.78 3.24
CA THR A 20 -1.70 2.07 3.19
C THR A 20 -2.47 2.18 1.87
N SER A 21 -3.38 3.14 1.77
CA SER A 21 -4.20 3.36 0.58
C SER A 21 -4.78 4.76 0.56
N PHE A 22 -5.50 5.11 -0.50
CA PHE A 22 -6.34 6.30 -0.45
C PHE A 22 -7.38 6.17 0.66
N PHE A 23 -7.62 7.26 1.40
CA PHE A 23 -8.43 7.22 2.62
C PHE A 23 -9.84 6.65 2.40
N ALA A 24 -10.43 6.88 1.23
CA ALA A 24 -11.78 6.43 0.90
C ALA A 24 -11.91 4.90 0.79
N ILE A 25 -10.81 4.16 0.65
CA ILE A 25 -10.79 2.69 0.60
C ILE A 25 -10.15 2.07 1.83
N LYS A 26 -9.94 2.84 2.91
CA LYS A 26 -9.36 2.35 4.16
C LYS A 26 -10.12 1.15 4.70
N ASP A 27 -11.44 1.26 4.78
CA ASP A 27 -12.28 0.21 5.38
C ASP A 27 -12.23 -1.07 4.55
N ASP A 28 -12.20 -0.98 3.22
CA ASP A 28 -12.01 -2.14 2.33
C ASP A 28 -10.67 -2.86 2.57
N MET A 29 -9.60 -2.10 2.80
CA MET A 29 -8.28 -2.65 3.10
C MET A 29 -8.28 -3.37 4.46
N GLN A 30 -8.90 -2.77 5.48
CA GLN A 30 -9.02 -3.37 6.81
C GLN A 30 -9.89 -4.63 6.78
N ASN A 31 -11.03 -4.60 6.07
CA ASN A 31 -11.91 -5.75 5.87
C ASN A 31 -11.21 -6.89 5.11
N ALA A 32 -10.29 -6.57 4.20
CA ALA A 32 -9.43 -7.56 3.53
C ALA A 32 -8.28 -8.09 4.44
N GLY A 33 -8.19 -7.63 5.68
CA GLY A 33 -7.25 -8.10 6.70
C GLY A 33 -5.91 -7.37 6.74
N ALA A 34 -5.79 -6.20 6.10
CA ALA A 34 -4.59 -5.37 6.22
C ALA A 34 -4.52 -4.69 7.60
N ASP A 35 -3.31 -4.61 8.15
CA ASP A 35 -2.95 -3.64 9.19
C ASP A 35 -2.75 -2.28 8.51
N TRP A 36 -3.86 -1.56 8.31
CA TRP A 36 -3.87 -0.29 7.60
C TRP A 36 -3.20 0.81 8.43
N VAL A 37 -2.27 1.55 7.83
CA VAL A 37 -1.56 2.67 8.47
C VAL A 37 -1.65 3.95 7.66
N ASP A 38 -1.85 5.08 8.32
CA ASP A 38 -1.77 6.39 7.67
C ASP A 38 -0.30 6.83 7.52
N LYS A 39 0.32 6.44 6.41
CA LYS A 39 1.69 6.82 6.03
C LYS A 39 1.79 7.13 4.55
N GLU A 40 2.68 8.06 4.19
CA GLU A 40 2.96 8.41 2.79
C GLU A 40 3.37 7.19 1.95
N VAL A 41 4.19 6.32 2.54
CA VAL A 41 4.62 5.05 1.96
C VAL A 41 4.64 3.99 3.05
N CYS A 42 4.11 2.81 2.74
CA CYS A 42 4.23 1.63 3.57
C CYS A 42 4.96 0.56 2.78
N VAL A 43 6.09 0.08 3.33
CA VAL A 43 6.87 -1.03 2.80
C VAL A 43 6.75 -2.19 3.78
N ASP A 44 6.15 -3.28 3.33
CA ASP A 44 6.08 -4.55 4.05
C ASP A 44 6.63 -5.64 3.13
N LYS A 45 7.90 -6.03 3.34
CA LYS A 45 8.64 -6.93 2.44
C LYS A 45 8.58 -6.42 0.99
N ASN A 46 7.99 -7.20 0.09
CA ASN A 46 7.80 -6.86 -1.32
C ASN A 46 6.53 -6.05 -1.61
N LEU A 47 5.68 -5.79 -0.61
CA LEU A 47 4.46 -5.00 -0.78
C LEU A 47 4.76 -3.54 -0.48
N ILE A 48 4.65 -2.70 -1.52
CA ILE A 48 4.83 -1.24 -1.42
C ILE A 48 3.50 -0.58 -1.73
N THR A 49 2.99 0.22 -0.80
CA THR A 49 1.72 0.94 -0.94
C THR A 49 1.87 2.41 -0.54
N SER A 50 0.97 3.28 -1.02
CA SER A 50 1.03 4.73 -0.82
C SER A 50 -0.35 5.36 -1.04
N ARG A 51 -0.65 6.52 -0.43
CA ARG A 51 -2.02 7.03 -0.27
C ARG A 51 -2.53 7.80 -1.48
N LYS A 52 -1.74 8.71 -2.03
CA LYS A 52 -2.21 9.70 -3.03
C LYS A 52 -1.04 10.27 -3.86
N PRO A 53 -1.31 11.03 -4.94
CA PRO A 53 -0.24 11.59 -5.79
C PRO A 53 0.81 12.43 -5.06
N ASP A 54 0.42 13.13 -3.99
CA ASP A 54 1.36 13.91 -3.15
C ASP A 54 2.51 13.05 -2.58
N ASP A 55 2.27 11.75 -2.39
CA ASP A 55 3.24 10.81 -1.83
C ASP A 55 4.13 10.15 -2.92
N LEU A 56 3.99 10.54 -4.20
CA LEU A 56 4.64 9.87 -5.34
C LEU A 56 6.17 9.83 -5.21
N GLY A 57 6.79 10.89 -4.67
CA GLY A 57 8.24 10.93 -4.47
C GLY A 57 8.73 9.83 -3.53
N ALA A 58 8.05 9.66 -2.39
CA ALA A 58 8.36 8.61 -1.42
C ALA A 58 8.08 7.21 -1.99
N PHE A 59 6.97 7.06 -2.73
CA PHE A 59 6.59 5.81 -3.36
C PHE A 59 7.60 5.34 -4.41
N CYS A 60 7.99 6.21 -5.35
CA CYS A 60 8.98 5.89 -6.38
C CYS A 60 10.34 5.55 -5.77
N LYS A 61 10.78 6.30 -4.75
CA LYS A 61 12.03 6.01 -4.03
C LYS A 61 12.00 4.63 -3.39
N ALA A 62 10.89 4.23 -2.78
CA ALA A 62 10.73 2.90 -2.20
C ALA A 62 10.77 1.78 -3.24
N ILE A 63 10.15 1.98 -4.42
CA ILE A 63 10.22 1.01 -5.53
C ILE A 63 11.66 0.86 -6.01
N LEU A 64 12.35 1.97 -6.31
CA LEU A 64 13.73 1.94 -6.81
C LEU A 64 14.68 1.22 -5.83
N ALA A 65 14.45 1.35 -4.52
CA ALA A 65 15.25 0.67 -3.50
C ALA A 65 15.06 -0.87 -3.48
N GLN A 66 14.00 -1.41 -4.08
CA GLN A 66 13.70 -2.85 -4.13
C GLN A 66 14.16 -3.51 -5.43
N LEU A 67 14.58 -2.73 -6.42
CA LEU A 67 15.06 -3.26 -7.69
C LEU A 67 16.52 -3.76 -7.56
N PRO A 68 16.89 -4.85 -8.25
CA PRO A 68 18.27 -5.30 -8.31
C PRO A 68 19.17 -4.23 -8.96
N LYS A 69 20.46 -4.25 -8.58
CA LYS A 69 21.49 -3.39 -9.18
C LYS A 69 21.97 -3.95 -10.51
#